data_AF-W9WS54-F1
#
_entry.id   AF-W9WS54-F1
#
_cell.length_a   1.000
_cell.length_b   1.000
_cell.length_c   1.000
_cell.angle_alpha   90.00
_cell.angle_beta   90.00
_cell.angle_gamma   90.00
#
_symmetry.space_group_name_H-M   'P 1'
#
loop_
_entity.id
_entity.type
_entity.pdbx_description
1 polymer ?
#
loop_
_entity_poly.entity_id
_entity_poly.type
_entity_poly.pdbx_seq_one_letter_code
_entity_poly.pdbx_strand_id
1 'polypeptide(L)'
;MEPGKRFHPHTPKEWEEKIRPAFTDLYHVQGKKLSDVVDIMKSRGFRAEQCHYKTYVKKWGLDKKNKANQCLRSFVRLTGLTPRAQEIDMVFAFQKLQSKHGKDTVFKIRGRDRSHRAVEKYWKRRGVNPAQLADIPKTPPCVAYRTPSPCPGKDGLADVAREHATLDNDWTMAPVSSPSSPPSPIASLRARDFSTEGPWVELTSACQSFGLRSLRSPELSGSHEQILFYAKRCFERSVEHVNCKKEAQSLGINAKALPLFWRKWLQFDSAFYHNLSDAHVKVSYIDVFNVIPDLVREDDPDLVMCLLLLMTCSRPLESNKMSRMVEVIAHLFNEIANQMNNATKGAHPLTTLLQHITRYLTDSTTAGSASVRTILERILLVGKDVTAQGHGHERFQTQVITSSLCSLSFCPGDASTALSYAKQLQHINLCRPVGYGLDAWLSTYDQHRTASYHVGIGNLEEASTMTEVGLQMCTELKYDSKVRTELRSQFLFLQGIIRQGNLQMLEALDSLNEALGIRLALFGAGDHLATAMASLMRKIESQYRVEALET
;
A
#
# COMPACT_ATOMS: atom_id res chain seq x y z
N MET A 1 -10.82 40.66 0.32
CA MET A 1 -10.03 40.45 -0.92
C MET A 1 -10.29 39.04 -1.40
N GLU A 2 -10.98 38.87 -2.53
CA GLU A 2 -11.19 37.53 -3.11
C GLU A 2 -9.86 36.97 -3.62
N PRO A 3 -9.57 35.68 -3.42
CA PRO A 3 -8.37 35.05 -3.97
C PRO A 3 -8.44 35.09 -5.49
N GLY A 4 -7.49 35.82 -6.10
CA GLY A 4 -7.45 36.05 -7.55
C GLY A 4 -7.52 34.74 -8.33
N LYS A 5 -8.63 34.53 -9.04
CA LYS A 5 -8.78 33.44 -10.01
C LYS A 5 -7.63 33.54 -11.01
N ARG A 6 -6.70 32.59 -10.97
CA ARG A 6 -5.62 32.48 -11.96
C ARG A 6 -6.27 32.29 -13.33
N PHE A 7 -6.12 33.29 -14.20
CA PHE A 7 -6.68 33.26 -15.54
C PHE A 7 -6.01 32.13 -16.33
N HIS A 8 -6.78 31.08 -16.66
CA HIS A 8 -6.32 30.02 -17.54
C HIS A 8 -6.76 30.36 -18.97
N PRO A 9 -5.82 30.65 -19.90
CA PRO A 9 -6.16 31.20 -21.22
C PRO A 9 -6.91 30.22 -22.14
N HIS A 10 -6.93 28.93 -21.80
CA HIS A 10 -7.61 27.88 -22.57
C HIS A 10 -8.21 26.84 -21.63
N THR A 11 -9.30 26.22 -22.07
CA THR A 11 -9.99 25.14 -21.33
C THR A 11 -9.14 23.86 -21.28
N PRO A 12 -9.34 22.98 -20.28
CA PRO A 12 -8.61 21.70 -20.23
C PRO A 12 -8.76 20.84 -21.49
N LYS A 13 -9.95 20.88 -22.12
CA LYS A 13 -10.23 20.16 -23.37
C LYS A 13 -9.39 20.68 -24.54
N GLU A 14 -9.29 22.01 -24.69
CA GLU A 14 -8.45 22.62 -25.73
C GLU A 14 -6.96 22.32 -25.55
N TRP A 15 -6.49 22.28 -24.29
CA TRP A 15 -5.11 21.91 -23.97
C TRP A 15 -4.76 20.51 -24.45
N GLU A 16 -5.63 19.52 -24.20
CA GLU A 16 -5.35 18.12 -24.56
C GLU A 16 -5.62 17.81 -26.03
N GLU A 17 -6.68 18.36 -26.63
CA GLU A 17 -7.10 18.00 -27.99
C GLU A 17 -6.40 18.83 -29.09
N LYS A 18 -6.24 20.15 -28.86
CA LYS A 18 -5.76 21.08 -29.91
C LYS A 18 -4.31 21.50 -29.69
N ILE A 19 -3.96 21.85 -28.45
CA ILE A 19 -2.64 22.42 -28.13
C ILE A 19 -1.58 21.32 -28.01
N ARG A 20 -1.88 20.22 -27.32
CA ARG A 20 -0.92 19.14 -27.05
C ARG A 20 -0.29 18.55 -28.31
N PRO A 21 -1.03 18.17 -29.38
CA PRO A 21 -0.40 17.58 -30.56
C PRO A 21 0.55 18.55 -31.25
N ALA A 22 0.10 19.79 -31.49
CA ALA A 22 0.89 20.83 -32.15
C ALA A 22 2.13 21.25 -31.33
N PHE A 23 1.97 21.40 -30.01
CA PHE A 23 3.08 21.71 -29.11
C PHE A 23 4.10 20.57 -29.05
N THR A 24 3.63 19.31 -28.97
CA THR A 24 4.51 18.13 -28.91
C THR A 24 5.33 18.01 -30.18
N ASP A 25 4.72 18.22 -31.35
CA ASP A 25 5.44 18.21 -32.62
C ASP A 25 6.55 19.28 -32.65
N LEU A 26 6.22 20.54 -32.36
CA LEU A 26 7.19 21.64 -32.41
C LEU A 26 8.30 21.52 -31.33
N TYR A 27 7.92 21.21 -30.08
CA TYR A 27 8.84 21.23 -28.95
C TYR A 27 9.66 19.95 -28.82
N HIS A 28 9.04 18.79 -29.09
CA HIS A 28 9.63 17.47 -28.87
C HIS A 28 10.12 16.81 -30.15
N VAL A 29 9.32 16.81 -31.24
CA VAL A 29 9.70 16.17 -32.51
C VAL A 29 10.71 17.02 -33.28
N GLN A 30 10.41 18.32 -33.45
CA GLN A 30 11.27 19.26 -34.15
C GLN A 30 12.36 19.88 -33.25
N GLY A 31 12.30 19.65 -31.93
CA GLY A 31 13.33 20.08 -30.99
C GLY A 31 13.45 21.60 -30.78
N LYS A 32 12.48 22.42 -31.20
CA LYS A 32 12.52 23.90 -31.12
C LYS A 32 12.57 24.42 -29.68
N LYS A 33 13.20 25.57 -29.43
CA LYS A 33 13.28 26.14 -28.07
C LYS A 33 11.88 26.53 -27.58
N LEU A 34 11.67 26.51 -26.26
CA LEU A 34 10.35 26.81 -25.69
C LEU A 34 9.86 28.22 -26.06
N SER A 35 10.77 29.21 -26.13
CA SER A 35 10.47 30.55 -26.64
C SER A 35 9.85 30.50 -28.04
N ASP A 36 10.53 29.85 -28.96
CA ASP A 36 10.17 29.82 -30.37
C ASP A 36 8.85 29.05 -30.59
N VAL A 37 8.63 27.99 -29.80
CA VAL A 37 7.35 27.26 -29.83
C VAL A 37 6.20 28.14 -29.34
N VAL A 38 6.40 28.95 -28.30
CA VAL A 38 5.37 29.89 -27.82
C VAL A 38 5.02 30.90 -28.90
N ASP A 39 6.01 31.46 -29.59
CA ASP A 39 5.77 32.42 -30.67
C ASP A 39 5.00 31.80 -31.85
N ILE A 40 5.36 30.56 -32.22
CA ILE A 40 4.64 29.79 -33.26
C ILE A 40 3.22 29.43 -32.83
N MET A 41 3.02 29.08 -31.55
CA MET A 41 1.68 28.75 -31.05
C MET A 41 0.79 30.00 -30.96
N LYS A 42 1.39 31.16 -30.64
CA LYS A 42 0.71 32.46 -30.64
C LYS A 42 0.27 32.88 -32.03
N SER A 43 1.09 32.67 -33.07
CA SER A 43 0.70 32.94 -34.46
C SER A 43 -0.40 31.98 -34.96
N ARG A 44 -0.54 30.80 -34.36
CA ARG A 44 -1.64 29.86 -34.60
C ARG A 44 -2.92 30.14 -33.79
N GLY A 45 -2.96 31.26 -33.06
CA GLY A 45 -4.13 31.70 -32.29
C GLY A 45 -4.17 31.23 -30.83
N PHE A 46 -3.18 30.47 -30.35
CA PHE A 46 -3.12 30.04 -28.95
C PHE A 46 -2.41 31.10 -28.10
N ARG A 47 -3.18 31.91 -27.37
CA ARG A 47 -2.67 33.01 -26.52
C ARG A 47 -2.31 32.53 -25.12
N ALA A 48 -1.33 31.63 -25.02
CA ALA A 48 -0.79 31.19 -23.73
C ALA A 48 0.65 31.70 -23.53
N GLU A 49 0.96 32.18 -22.32
CA GLU A 49 2.32 32.57 -21.95
C GLU A 49 3.23 31.37 -21.70
N GLN A 50 4.55 31.59 -21.74
CA GLN A 50 5.57 30.57 -21.53
C GLN A 50 5.43 29.81 -20.19
N CYS A 51 4.95 30.49 -19.14
CA CYS A 51 4.73 29.88 -17.82
C CYS A 51 3.67 28.76 -17.86
N HIS A 52 2.61 28.92 -18.68
CA HIS A 52 1.57 27.91 -18.86
C HIS A 52 2.15 26.66 -19.54
N TYR A 53 2.90 26.85 -20.63
CA TYR A 53 3.54 25.73 -21.33
C TYR A 53 4.54 24.99 -20.46
N LYS A 54 5.28 25.67 -19.56
CA LYS A 54 6.18 24.99 -18.59
C LYS A 54 5.42 24.03 -17.67
N THR A 55 4.24 24.42 -17.21
CA THR A 55 3.36 23.55 -16.40
C THR A 55 2.94 22.32 -17.18
N TYR A 56 2.53 22.49 -18.44
CA TYR A 56 2.11 21.38 -19.30
C TYR A 56 3.27 20.51 -19.80
N VAL A 57 4.47 21.04 -19.98
CA VAL A 57 5.69 20.24 -20.26
C VAL A 57 5.94 19.25 -19.13
N LYS A 58 5.77 19.66 -17.87
CA LYS A 58 5.85 18.74 -16.71
C LYS A 58 4.70 17.75 -16.71
N LYS A 59 3.46 18.22 -16.90
CA LYS A 59 2.24 17.39 -16.91
C LYS A 59 2.28 16.29 -17.99
N TRP A 60 2.78 16.61 -19.18
CA TRP A 60 2.87 15.69 -20.33
C TRP A 60 4.20 14.92 -20.40
N GLY A 61 5.14 15.15 -19.47
CA GLY A 61 6.43 14.46 -19.46
C GLY A 61 7.37 14.81 -20.62
N LEU A 62 7.24 16.00 -21.22
CA LEU A 62 7.99 16.43 -22.41
C LEU A 62 9.34 17.12 -22.07
N ASP A 63 9.84 17.02 -20.84
CA ASP A 63 11.07 17.72 -20.43
C ASP A 63 12.28 17.25 -21.26
N LYS A 64 12.96 18.19 -21.95
CA LYS A 64 14.16 17.91 -22.77
C LYS A 64 15.34 17.38 -21.94
N LYS A 65 15.34 17.61 -20.63
CA LYS A 65 16.35 17.02 -19.72
C LYS A 65 16.13 15.51 -19.56
N ASN A 66 14.97 14.97 -19.92
CA ASN A 66 14.71 13.53 -20.02
C ASN A 66 15.20 12.95 -21.37
N LYS A 67 16.50 13.05 -21.67
CA LYS A 67 17.15 12.37 -22.82
C LYS A 67 17.02 10.83 -22.83
N ALA A 68 16.35 10.24 -21.84
CA ALA A 68 16.09 8.81 -21.70
C ALA A 68 15.21 8.24 -22.84
N ASN A 69 14.34 9.03 -23.46
CA ASN A 69 13.30 8.51 -24.35
C ASN A 69 13.73 8.17 -25.79
N GLN A 70 14.96 8.47 -26.21
CA GLN A 70 15.41 8.19 -27.59
C GLN A 70 16.09 6.82 -27.74
N CYS A 71 16.90 6.38 -26.76
CA CYS A 71 17.47 5.01 -26.73
C CYS A 71 16.45 3.93 -26.31
N LEU A 72 15.38 4.33 -25.60
CA LEU A 72 14.30 3.43 -25.21
C LEU A 72 13.53 2.88 -26.41
N ARG A 73 13.47 3.59 -27.55
CA ARG A 73 12.62 3.21 -28.70
C ARG A 73 13.11 2.02 -29.51
N SER A 74 14.42 1.77 -29.60
CA SER A 74 14.95 0.60 -30.33
C SER A 74 14.85 -0.70 -29.52
N PHE A 75 14.84 -0.62 -28.20
CA PHE A 75 14.73 -1.79 -27.32
C PHE A 75 13.27 -2.18 -27.05
N VAL A 76 12.37 -1.20 -26.86
CA VAL A 76 10.92 -1.41 -26.63
C VAL A 76 10.23 -2.14 -27.79
N ARG A 77 10.70 -1.92 -29.02
CA ARG A 77 10.14 -2.57 -30.22
C ARG A 77 10.44 -4.08 -30.27
N LEU A 78 11.41 -4.57 -29.49
CA LEU A 78 11.85 -5.97 -29.50
C LEU A 78 11.44 -6.75 -28.25
N THR A 79 11.25 -6.10 -27.10
CA THR A 79 11.09 -6.81 -25.81
C THR A 79 9.86 -6.41 -25.00
N GLY A 80 9.08 -5.39 -25.42
CA GLY A 80 7.87 -4.96 -24.72
C GLY A 80 8.06 -4.40 -23.31
N LEU A 81 9.30 -4.20 -22.85
CA LEU A 81 9.63 -3.75 -21.49
C LEU A 81 10.52 -2.49 -21.53
N THR A 82 10.25 -1.50 -20.67
CA THR A 82 11.00 -0.23 -20.56
C THR A 82 11.79 -0.11 -19.25
N PRO A 83 13.05 -0.56 -19.16
CA PRO A 83 13.94 -0.08 -18.10
C PRO A 83 14.28 1.40 -18.32
N ARG A 84 14.49 2.19 -17.27
CA ARG A 84 15.03 3.55 -17.44
C ARG A 84 16.39 3.41 -18.10
N ALA A 85 16.61 4.03 -19.26
CA ALA A 85 17.82 3.83 -20.05
C ALA A 85 19.15 4.05 -19.28
N GLN A 86 19.14 4.84 -18.20
CA GLN A 86 20.32 5.02 -17.34
C GLN A 86 20.65 3.75 -16.54
N GLU A 87 19.66 2.96 -16.16
CA GLU A 87 19.85 1.71 -15.43
C GLU A 87 20.51 0.68 -16.33
N ILE A 88 20.06 0.54 -17.59
CA ILE A 88 20.71 -0.33 -18.59
C ILE A 88 22.20 0.02 -18.74
N ASP A 89 22.52 1.32 -18.88
CA ASP A 89 23.90 1.78 -19.02
C ASP A 89 24.76 1.41 -17.78
N MET A 90 24.19 1.53 -16.58
CA MET A 90 24.88 1.26 -15.31
C MET A 90 24.97 -0.24 -14.98
N VAL A 91 24.02 -1.06 -15.46
CA VAL A 91 24.05 -2.52 -15.36
C VAL A 91 25.16 -3.06 -16.25
N PHE A 92 25.22 -2.60 -17.51
CA PHE A 92 26.28 -2.99 -18.44
C PHE A 92 27.67 -2.63 -17.88
N ALA A 93 27.82 -1.43 -17.32
CA ALA A 93 29.07 -1.01 -16.69
C ALA A 93 29.46 -1.92 -15.52
N PHE A 94 28.49 -2.26 -14.66
CA PHE A 94 28.73 -3.18 -13.54
C PHE A 94 29.13 -4.59 -14.00
N GLN A 95 28.39 -5.18 -14.96
CA GLN A 95 28.70 -6.50 -15.52
C GLN A 95 30.10 -6.53 -16.14
N LYS A 96 30.48 -5.49 -16.89
CA LYS A 96 31.83 -5.38 -17.46
C LYS A 96 32.94 -5.24 -16.41
N LEU A 97 32.66 -4.60 -15.28
CA LEU A 97 33.60 -4.54 -14.16
C LEU A 97 33.81 -5.92 -13.51
N GLN A 98 32.74 -6.69 -13.33
CA GLN A 98 32.82 -8.06 -12.78
C GLN A 98 33.59 -9.01 -13.72
N SER A 99 33.39 -8.91 -15.04
CA SER A 99 34.10 -9.75 -16.01
C SER A 99 35.59 -9.43 -16.18
N LYS A 100 36.07 -8.30 -15.65
CA LYS A 100 37.44 -7.78 -15.88
C LYS A 100 38.16 -7.62 -14.54
N HIS A 101 38.52 -8.75 -13.91
CA HIS A 101 39.23 -8.87 -12.63
C HIS A 101 40.22 -7.73 -12.31
N GLY A 102 39.73 -6.66 -11.66
CA GLY A 102 40.56 -5.57 -11.13
C GLY A 102 41.16 -4.57 -12.14
N LYS A 103 40.78 -4.58 -13.42
CA LYS A 103 41.30 -3.58 -14.39
C LYS A 103 40.52 -2.28 -14.30
N ASP A 104 41.23 -1.16 -14.16
CA ASP A 104 40.64 0.20 -14.14
C ASP A 104 40.00 0.55 -15.49
N THR A 105 38.75 0.14 -15.65
CA THR A 105 37.94 0.42 -16.84
C THR A 105 37.21 1.73 -16.63
N VAL A 106 37.47 2.70 -17.49
CA VAL A 106 36.78 3.99 -17.49
C VAL A 106 35.57 3.88 -18.42
N PHE A 107 34.39 4.17 -17.89
CA PHE A 107 33.14 4.19 -18.67
C PHE A 107 32.77 5.62 -19.02
N LYS A 108 32.54 5.90 -20.29
CA LYS A 108 31.92 7.14 -20.74
C LYS A 108 30.43 6.88 -20.99
N ILE A 109 29.64 7.08 -19.94
CA ILE A 109 28.19 6.88 -19.97
C ILE A 109 27.52 8.21 -20.29
N ARG A 110 26.88 8.30 -21.46
CA ARG A 110 26.19 9.50 -21.96
C ARG A 110 27.12 10.72 -22.00
N GLY A 111 28.35 10.51 -22.45
CA GLY A 111 29.37 11.54 -22.57
C GLY A 111 30.05 11.95 -21.27
N ARG A 112 29.70 11.35 -20.13
CA ARG A 112 30.35 11.61 -18.83
C ARG A 112 31.19 10.41 -18.41
N ASP A 113 32.40 10.69 -17.96
CA ASP A 113 33.28 9.66 -17.43
C ASP A 113 32.78 9.21 -16.05
N ARG A 114 32.76 7.89 -15.86
CA ARG A 114 32.31 7.18 -14.68
C ARG A 114 33.41 6.19 -14.31
N SER A 115 34.00 6.43 -13.15
CA SER A 115 34.95 5.52 -12.55
C SER A 115 34.25 4.30 -11.93
N HIS A 116 35.03 3.25 -11.67
CA HIS A 116 34.61 2.07 -10.91
C HIS A 116 33.82 2.44 -9.64
N ARG A 117 34.42 3.30 -8.79
CA ARG A 117 33.81 3.76 -7.53
C ARG A 117 32.48 4.49 -7.74
N ALA A 118 32.30 5.20 -8.85
CA ALA A 118 31.04 5.88 -9.16
C ALA A 118 29.92 4.89 -9.53
N VAL A 119 30.26 3.80 -10.23
CA VAL A 119 29.33 2.71 -10.57
C VAL A 119 28.91 1.95 -9.31
N GLU A 120 29.86 1.58 -8.46
CA GLU A 120 29.55 0.92 -7.18
C GLU A 120 28.72 1.80 -6.24
N LYS A 121 29.08 3.09 -6.08
CA LYS A 121 28.34 4.03 -5.24
C LYS A 121 26.92 4.28 -5.77
N TYR A 122 26.69 4.14 -7.07
CA TYR A 122 25.35 4.20 -7.62
C TYR A 122 24.50 3.01 -7.16
N TRP A 123 25.02 1.78 -7.26
CA TRP A 123 24.30 0.57 -6.86
C TRP A 123 24.13 0.43 -5.35
N LYS A 124 25.15 0.80 -4.55
CA LYS A 124 25.04 0.88 -3.09
C LYS A 124 23.92 1.81 -2.64
N ARG A 125 23.74 2.97 -3.31
CA ARG A 125 22.64 3.90 -3.01
C ARG A 125 21.27 3.38 -3.45
N ARG A 126 21.21 2.50 -4.43
CA ARG A 126 19.96 1.92 -4.92
C ARG A 126 19.48 0.75 -4.06
N GLY A 127 20.35 0.10 -3.30
CA GLY A 127 20.00 -1.06 -2.48
C GLY A 127 19.59 -2.29 -3.29
N VAL A 128 19.93 -2.33 -4.58
CA VAL A 128 19.66 -3.44 -5.48
C VAL A 128 20.99 -4.05 -5.88
N ASN A 129 21.10 -5.39 -5.84
CA ASN A 129 22.29 -6.09 -6.30
C ASN A 129 22.25 -6.21 -7.84
N PRO A 130 23.11 -5.48 -8.58
CA PRO A 130 23.10 -5.54 -10.04
C PRO A 130 23.48 -6.89 -10.64
N ALA A 131 24.07 -7.81 -9.87
CA ALA A 131 24.34 -9.19 -10.32
C ALA A 131 23.07 -10.03 -10.51
N GLN A 132 21.93 -9.59 -9.96
CA GLN A 132 20.63 -10.24 -10.10
C GLN A 132 19.84 -9.75 -11.32
N LEU A 133 20.37 -8.76 -12.06
CA LEU A 133 19.72 -8.21 -13.24
C LEU A 133 20.15 -9.00 -14.48
N ALA A 134 19.24 -9.15 -15.44
CA ALA A 134 19.49 -9.89 -16.69
C ALA A 134 20.76 -9.42 -17.42
N ASP A 135 21.49 -10.36 -18.01
CA ASP A 135 22.69 -10.06 -18.78
C ASP A 135 22.38 -9.17 -19.97
N ILE A 136 23.18 -8.11 -20.14
CA ILE A 136 23.09 -7.21 -21.29
C ILE A 136 24.16 -7.64 -22.31
N PRO A 137 23.80 -8.41 -23.35
CA PRO A 137 24.79 -9.05 -24.23
C PRO A 137 25.52 -8.07 -25.16
N LYS A 138 24.99 -6.85 -25.34
CA LYS A 138 25.55 -5.83 -26.26
C LYS A 138 25.80 -4.51 -25.55
N THR A 139 26.87 -3.81 -25.91
CA THR A 139 27.17 -2.48 -25.39
C THR A 139 26.05 -1.49 -25.77
N PRO A 140 25.41 -0.82 -24.80
CA PRO A 140 24.39 0.18 -25.10
C PRO A 140 24.96 1.33 -25.95
N PRO A 141 24.18 1.94 -26.87
CA PRO A 141 24.67 2.98 -27.79
C PRO A 141 25.24 4.23 -27.11
N CYS A 142 24.85 4.46 -25.85
CA CYS A 142 25.29 5.60 -25.04
C CYS A 142 26.44 5.27 -24.07
N VAL A 143 27.02 4.08 -24.16
CA VAL A 143 28.13 3.64 -23.30
C VAL A 143 29.33 3.36 -24.17
N ALA A 144 30.40 4.13 -23.97
CA ALA A 144 31.73 3.75 -24.42
C ALA A 144 32.55 3.33 -23.19
N TYR A 145 33.47 2.41 -23.36
CA TYR A 145 34.40 2.05 -22.28
C TYR A 145 35.78 1.80 -22.85
N ARG A 146 36.80 2.14 -22.07
CA ARG A 146 38.20 1.86 -22.39
C ARG A 146 38.79 1.07 -21.24
N THR A 147 39.22 -0.14 -21.53
CA THR A 147 40.09 -0.90 -20.63
C THR A 147 41.51 -0.72 -21.15
N PRO A 148 42.47 -0.22 -20.36
CA PRO A 148 43.85 -0.12 -20.79
C PRO A 148 44.37 -1.50 -21.19
N SER A 149 45.04 -1.58 -22.34
CA SER A 149 45.68 -2.82 -22.80
C SER A 149 46.77 -3.22 -21.81
N PRO A 150 46.96 -4.51 -21.53
CA PRO A 150 48.12 -4.96 -20.77
C PRO A 150 49.37 -4.51 -21.53
N CYS A 151 50.16 -3.63 -20.93
CA CYS A 151 51.49 -3.33 -21.45
C CYS A 151 52.31 -4.63 -21.36
N PRO A 152 52.88 -5.13 -22.47
CA PRO A 152 53.78 -6.27 -22.41
C PRO A 152 55.05 -5.83 -21.68
N GLY A 153 55.34 -6.49 -20.56
CA GLY A 153 56.66 -6.64 -19.93
C GLY A 153 57.50 -5.38 -19.75
N LYS A 154 57.52 -4.86 -18.52
CA LYS A 154 58.77 -4.44 -17.89
C LYS A 154 58.92 -5.18 -16.58
N ASP A 155 59.27 -6.46 -16.69
CA ASP A 155 60.03 -7.13 -15.65
C ASP A 155 61.44 -6.54 -15.69
N GLY A 156 61.85 -5.88 -14.63
CA GLY A 156 63.20 -5.31 -14.53
C GLY A 156 63.26 -4.11 -13.61
N LEU A 157 63.62 -4.39 -12.37
CA LEU A 157 64.33 -3.53 -11.42
C LEU A 157 64.73 -2.14 -11.92
N ALA A 158 64.26 -1.10 -11.25
CA ALA A 158 65.12 -0.06 -10.66
C ALA A 158 64.29 0.97 -9.89
N ASP A 159 64.84 1.32 -8.72
CA ASP A 159 64.76 2.61 -8.04
C ASP A 159 63.55 2.96 -7.18
N VAL A 160 63.61 2.38 -5.99
CA VAL A 160 63.59 3.12 -4.72
C VAL A 160 64.48 4.38 -4.82
N ALA A 161 63.89 5.58 -4.85
CA ALA A 161 64.40 6.77 -4.14
C ALA A 161 63.50 8.00 -4.31
N ARG A 162 63.06 8.56 -3.17
CA ARG A 162 62.56 9.93 -2.89
C ARG A 162 61.27 10.37 -3.62
N GLU A 163 60.29 10.99 -2.95
CA GLU A 163 60.44 12.03 -1.95
C GLU A 163 59.22 12.12 -1.01
N HIS A 164 59.52 12.23 0.28
CA HIS A 164 58.66 12.80 1.31
C HIS A 164 58.39 14.29 1.04
N ALA A 165 57.18 14.77 1.34
CA ALA A 165 56.99 15.99 2.13
C ALA A 165 55.52 16.23 2.53
N THR A 166 55.25 15.89 3.80
CA THR A 166 54.62 16.76 4.82
C THR A 166 53.22 17.34 4.60
N LEU A 167 52.29 16.97 5.48
CA LEU A 167 51.94 17.83 6.62
C LEU A 167 50.98 17.11 7.57
N ASP A 168 51.44 16.97 8.80
CA ASP A 168 50.62 16.85 10.00
C ASP A 168 49.52 17.92 10.01
N ASN A 169 48.34 17.52 10.46
CA ASN A 169 47.61 18.33 11.44
C ASN A 169 46.60 17.44 12.17
N ASP A 170 47.05 17.06 13.36
CA ASP A 170 46.27 16.70 14.52
C ASP A 170 45.30 17.85 14.86
N TRP A 171 44.00 17.57 14.83
CA TRP A 171 42.97 18.37 15.52
C TRP A 171 41.97 17.41 16.12
N THR A 172 42.25 17.07 17.37
CA THR A 172 41.30 16.63 18.39
C THR A 172 40.18 17.67 18.47
N MET A 173 38.95 17.29 18.11
CA MET A 173 37.74 18.04 18.47
C MET A 173 36.82 17.13 19.26
N ALA A 174 36.65 17.49 20.52
CA ALA A 174 35.72 16.92 21.47
C ALA A 174 34.28 16.93 20.92
N PRO A 175 33.42 15.97 21.32
CA PRO A 175 32.02 16.00 20.95
C PRO A 175 31.33 17.17 21.66
N VAL A 176 30.88 18.15 20.88
CA VAL A 176 29.95 19.19 21.34
C VAL A 176 28.59 18.53 21.56
N SER A 177 28.26 18.33 22.83
CA SER A 177 26.93 17.96 23.29
C SER A 177 25.91 19.02 22.85
N SER A 178 25.21 18.75 21.75
CA SER A 178 24.00 19.49 21.41
C SER A 178 22.85 19.00 22.32
N PRO A 179 21.99 19.88 22.83
CA PRO A 179 20.90 19.49 23.72
C PRO A 179 19.99 18.51 22.98
N SER A 180 19.91 17.31 23.53
CA SER A 180 19.02 16.25 23.05
C SER A 180 17.61 16.79 22.99
N SER A 181 17.08 16.89 21.77
CA SER A 181 15.63 16.98 21.58
C SER A 181 15.00 15.80 22.31
N PRO A 182 13.89 16.00 23.05
CA PRO A 182 13.24 14.89 23.73
C PRO A 182 12.97 13.78 22.70
N PRO A 183 13.28 12.50 23.03
CA PRO A 183 13.02 11.40 22.12
C PRO A 183 11.57 11.44 21.70
N SER A 184 11.31 11.30 20.39
CA SER A 184 9.95 11.18 19.88
C SER A 184 9.21 10.13 20.72
N PRO A 185 7.94 10.35 21.08
CA PRO A 185 7.12 9.38 21.80
C PRO A 185 7.17 7.98 21.18
N ILE A 186 7.35 7.88 19.85
CA ILE A 186 7.54 6.62 19.12
C ILE A 186 8.82 5.88 19.56
N ALA A 187 9.91 6.61 19.82
CA ALA A 187 11.15 6.05 20.37
C ALA A 187 11.02 5.69 21.85
N SER A 188 10.24 6.47 22.62
CA SER A 188 9.96 6.19 24.04
C SER A 188 9.05 4.97 24.24
N LEU A 189 8.04 4.79 23.38
CA LEU A 189 7.21 3.57 23.32
C LEU A 189 8.05 2.32 23.02
N ARG A 190 9.07 2.44 22.17
CA ARG A 190 10.02 1.34 21.92
C ARG A 190 10.93 1.03 23.11
N ALA A 191 11.21 2.02 23.97
CA ALA A 191 12.13 1.86 25.09
C ALA A 191 11.44 1.37 26.38
N ARG A 192 10.14 1.65 26.56
CA ARG A 192 9.43 1.36 27.82
C ARG A 192 8.97 -0.10 27.97
N ASP A 193 8.74 -0.82 26.86
CA ASP A 193 8.07 -2.13 26.89
C ASP A 193 8.91 -3.34 26.45
N PHE A 194 10.17 -3.17 26.03
CA PHE A 194 10.91 -4.23 25.32
C PHE A 194 12.19 -4.75 26.00
N SER A 195 12.43 -4.42 27.27
CA SER A 195 13.64 -4.87 28.00
C SER A 195 13.52 -6.24 28.70
N THR A 196 12.51 -7.07 28.39
CA THR A 196 12.36 -8.41 28.97
C THR A 196 12.29 -9.49 27.89
N GLU A 197 13.43 -10.14 27.63
CA GLU A 197 13.61 -11.25 26.66
C GLU A 197 12.94 -12.60 27.04
N GLY A 198 11.91 -12.64 27.88
CA GLY A 198 11.17 -13.88 28.13
C GLY A 198 9.76 -13.54 28.58
N PRO A 199 8.70 -13.82 27.77
CA PRO A 199 8.20 -15.17 27.46
C PRO A 199 7.53 -15.30 26.06
N TRP A 200 8.01 -14.59 25.03
CA TRP A 200 7.24 -14.42 23.78
C TRP A 200 7.32 -15.56 22.77
N VAL A 201 8.28 -16.49 22.93
CA VAL A 201 8.39 -17.71 22.11
C VAL A 201 7.12 -18.59 22.26
N GLU A 202 6.42 -18.50 23.40
CA GLU A 202 5.16 -19.22 23.63
C GLU A 202 3.97 -18.63 22.87
N LEU A 203 3.91 -17.32 22.63
CA LEU A 203 2.79 -16.69 21.92
C LEU A 203 2.83 -16.94 20.41
N THR A 204 4.01 -17.14 19.83
CA THR A 204 4.15 -17.63 18.46
C THR A 204 3.90 -19.14 18.35
N SER A 205 4.14 -19.90 19.43
CA SER A 205 3.90 -21.35 19.52
C SER A 205 2.40 -21.69 19.64
N ALA A 206 1.60 -20.83 20.29
CA ALA A 206 0.17 -21.06 20.49
C ALA A 206 -0.68 -20.94 19.22
N CYS A 207 -0.20 -20.25 18.17
CA CYS A 207 -0.79 -20.34 16.85
C CYS A 207 -0.28 -21.62 16.19
N GLN A 208 -1.02 -22.72 16.33
CA GLN A 208 -0.72 -23.99 15.65
C GLN A 208 -0.51 -23.71 14.15
N SER A 209 0.74 -23.76 13.69
CA SER A 209 1.03 -23.73 12.26
C SER A 209 0.28 -24.90 11.66
N PHE A 210 -0.65 -24.64 10.74
CA PHE A 210 -1.30 -25.73 10.03
C PHE A 210 -0.18 -26.42 9.25
N GLY A 211 0.15 -27.66 9.61
CA GLY A 211 1.18 -28.41 8.92
C GLY A 211 0.80 -28.53 7.44
N LEU A 212 1.32 -27.64 6.59
CA LEU A 212 1.04 -27.58 5.15
C LEU A 212 1.51 -28.82 4.37
N ARG A 213 1.99 -29.85 5.08
CA ARG A 213 2.42 -31.14 4.53
C ARG A 213 1.19 -31.92 4.03
N SER A 214 0.93 -31.69 2.75
CA SER A 214 0.18 -32.57 1.84
C SER A 214 -1.35 -32.45 1.90
N LEU A 215 -1.88 -31.27 1.53
CA LEU A 215 -3.19 -31.25 0.85
C LEU A 215 -3.01 -32.02 -0.47
N ARG A 216 -3.39 -33.30 -0.48
CA ARG A 216 -3.35 -34.18 -1.68
C ARG A 216 -4.37 -33.70 -2.72
N SER A 217 -4.33 -34.29 -3.92
CA SER A 217 -5.20 -33.94 -5.04
C SER A 217 -6.69 -33.86 -4.61
N PRO A 218 -7.42 -32.79 -4.96
CA PRO A 218 -8.75 -32.47 -4.43
C PRO A 218 -9.89 -33.38 -4.90
N GLU A 219 -9.63 -34.34 -5.81
CA GLU A 219 -10.65 -35.14 -6.48
C GLU A 219 -11.41 -36.10 -5.54
N LEU A 220 -10.88 -36.38 -4.34
CA LEU A 220 -11.50 -37.27 -3.34
C LEU A 220 -11.79 -36.56 -2.00
N SER A 221 -11.58 -35.25 -1.94
CA SER A 221 -11.62 -34.46 -0.72
C SER A 221 -12.99 -33.85 -0.44
N GLY A 222 -13.34 -33.66 0.84
CA GLY A 222 -14.54 -32.92 1.24
C GLY A 222 -14.49 -31.45 0.77
N SER A 223 -15.66 -30.80 0.70
CA SER A 223 -15.78 -29.41 0.21
C SER A 223 -14.84 -28.43 0.95
N HIS A 224 -14.64 -28.61 2.26
CA HIS A 224 -13.69 -27.83 3.05
C HIS A 224 -12.24 -27.97 2.60
N GLU A 225 -11.79 -29.20 2.36
CA GLU A 225 -10.42 -29.47 1.93
C GLU A 225 -10.15 -28.90 0.53
N GLN A 226 -11.14 -28.97 -0.36
CA GLN A 226 -11.07 -28.33 -1.67
C GLN A 226 -10.92 -26.81 -1.55
N ILE A 227 -11.73 -26.16 -0.69
CA ILE A 227 -11.63 -24.72 -0.41
C ILE A 227 -10.21 -24.38 0.09
N LEU A 228 -9.69 -25.12 1.07
CA LEU A 228 -8.36 -24.85 1.62
C LEU A 228 -7.24 -25.11 0.60
N PHE A 229 -7.37 -26.13 -0.25
CA PHE A 229 -6.44 -26.41 -1.33
C PHE A 229 -6.38 -25.25 -2.33
N TYR A 230 -7.53 -24.78 -2.84
CA TYR A 230 -7.55 -23.68 -3.80
C TYR A 230 -7.17 -22.35 -3.15
N ALA A 231 -7.50 -22.12 -1.88
CA ALA A 231 -7.00 -20.98 -1.11
C ALA A 231 -5.47 -20.97 -1.07
N LYS A 232 -4.85 -22.09 -0.69
CA LYS A 232 -3.39 -22.26 -0.69
C LYS A 232 -2.79 -21.92 -2.05
N ARG A 233 -3.35 -22.47 -3.14
CA ARG A 233 -2.91 -22.19 -4.52
C ARG A 233 -3.01 -20.71 -4.90
N CYS A 234 -4.08 -20.03 -4.47
CA CYS A 234 -4.23 -18.59 -4.69
C CYS A 234 -3.13 -17.78 -3.97
N PHE A 235 -2.83 -18.12 -2.72
CA PHE A 235 -1.76 -17.47 -1.96
C PHE A 235 -0.36 -17.78 -2.50
N GLU A 236 -0.09 -19.02 -2.90
CA GLU A 236 1.18 -19.39 -3.56
C GLU A 236 1.40 -18.57 -4.83
N ARG A 237 0.39 -18.47 -5.70
CA ARG A 237 0.42 -17.64 -6.90
C ARG A 237 0.64 -16.16 -6.56
N SER A 238 0.00 -15.65 -5.50
CA SER A 238 0.22 -14.27 -5.03
C SER A 238 1.67 -14.05 -4.61
N VAL A 239 2.28 -15.01 -3.90
CA VAL A 239 3.68 -14.94 -3.48
C VAL A 239 4.62 -14.95 -4.67
N GLU A 240 4.41 -15.88 -5.61
CA GLU A 240 5.16 -15.98 -6.86
C GLU A 240 5.09 -14.66 -7.63
N HIS A 241 3.88 -14.09 -7.78
CA HIS A 241 3.66 -12.85 -8.52
C HIS A 241 4.34 -11.64 -7.89
N VAL A 242 4.30 -11.49 -6.55
CA VAL A 242 4.98 -10.38 -5.86
C VAL A 242 6.49 -10.47 -6.03
N ASN A 243 7.04 -11.69 -6.02
CA ASN A 243 8.46 -11.91 -6.29
C ASN A 243 8.83 -11.51 -7.72
N CYS A 244 7.99 -11.84 -8.71
CA CYS A 244 8.16 -11.39 -10.10
C CYS A 244 7.91 -9.88 -10.28
N LYS A 245 6.91 -9.28 -9.60
CA LYS A 245 6.57 -7.85 -9.72
C LYS A 245 7.60 -6.93 -9.05
N LYS A 246 8.42 -7.38 -8.10
CA LYS A 246 9.60 -6.60 -7.66
C LYS A 246 10.55 -6.28 -8.82
N GLU A 247 10.51 -7.08 -9.89
CA GLU A 247 11.23 -6.81 -11.14
C GLU A 247 10.41 -5.93 -12.11
N ALA A 248 9.07 -5.99 -12.07
CA ALA A 248 8.16 -5.32 -13.01
C ALA A 248 7.49 -4.01 -12.51
N GLN A 249 7.63 -3.61 -11.23
CA GLN A 249 7.07 -2.37 -10.66
C GLN A 249 7.62 -1.07 -11.31
N SER A 250 8.43 -1.17 -12.37
CA SER A 250 8.79 -0.07 -13.27
C SER A 250 7.71 0.29 -14.31
N LEU A 251 6.60 -0.46 -14.42
CA LEU A 251 5.71 -0.41 -15.60
C LEU A 251 4.32 0.22 -15.42
N GLY A 252 3.99 0.77 -14.25
CA GLY A 252 2.81 1.68 -14.12
C GLY A 252 1.46 1.04 -14.49
N ILE A 253 1.24 -0.23 -14.13
CA ILE A 253 -0.07 -0.88 -14.27
C ILE A 253 -1.07 -0.12 -13.38
N ASN A 254 -2.20 0.26 -13.97
CA ASN A 254 -3.28 1.06 -13.40
C ASN A 254 -3.83 0.37 -12.13
N ALA A 255 -3.33 0.70 -10.94
CA ALA A 255 -3.87 0.20 -9.66
C ALA A 255 -5.16 0.96 -9.27
N LYS A 256 -6.13 1.09 -10.19
CA LYS A 256 -7.33 1.91 -9.96
C LYS A 256 -8.58 1.08 -9.68
N ALA A 257 -8.73 -0.10 -10.28
CA ALA A 257 -9.94 -0.88 -10.09
C ALA A 257 -10.06 -1.38 -8.65
N LEU A 258 -8.98 -1.92 -8.08
CA LEU A 258 -9.02 -2.46 -6.71
C LEU A 258 -9.33 -1.41 -5.63
N PRO A 259 -8.67 -0.23 -5.56
CA PRO A 259 -9.05 0.81 -4.60
C PRO A 259 -10.45 1.37 -4.84
N LEU A 260 -10.91 1.42 -6.09
CA LEU A 260 -12.27 1.85 -6.41
C LEU A 260 -13.30 0.83 -5.91
N PHE A 261 -13.07 -0.46 -6.18
CA PHE A 261 -13.90 -1.55 -5.71
C PHE A 261 -14.00 -1.53 -4.18
N TRP A 262 -12.87 -1.41 -3.49
CA TRP A 262 -12.83 -1.34 -2.03
C TRP A 262 -13.65 -0.17 -1.48
N ARG A 263 -13.53 1.01 -2.10
CA ARG A 263 -14.35 2.17 -1.72
C ARG A 263 -15.84 1.93 -1.92
N LYS A 264 -16.24 1.35 -3.05
CA LYS A 264 -17.64 1.03 -3.33
C LYS A 264 -18.17 -0.04 -2.38
N TRP A 265 -17.36 -1.04 -2.06
CA TRP A 265 -17.72 -2.05 -1.06
C TRP A 265 -17.96 -1.44 0.32
N LEU A 266 -17.04 -0.60 0.82
CA LEU A 266 -17.22 0.06 2.10
C LEU A 266 -18.47 0.94 2.14
N GLN A 267 -18.83 1.58 1.03
CA GLN A 267 -20.08 2.34 0.91
C GLN A 267 -21.31 1.42 1.00
N PHE A 268 -21.28 0.27 0.32
CA PHE A 268 -22.34 -0.73 0.39
C PHE A 268 -22.47 -1.36 1.78
N ASP A 269 -21.38 -1.89 2.34
CA ASP A 269 -21.33 -2.53 3.65
C ASP A 269 -21.88 -1.59 4.73
N SER A 270 -21.49 -0.33 4.65
CA SER A 270 -21.98 0.65 5.59
C SER A 270 -23.46 1.02 5.42
N ALA A 271 -23.92 1.20 4.18
CA ALA A 271 -25.34 1.43 3.90
C ALA A 271 -26.21 0.27 4.42
N PHE A 272 -25.71 -0.96 4.26
CA PHE A 272 -26.34 -2.16 4.76
C PHE A 272 -26.36 -2.21 6.30
N TYR A 273 -25.20 -1.95 6.95
CA TYR A 273 -25.05 -2.06 8.39
C TYR A 273 -25.90 -1.02 9.15
N HIS A 274 -25.95 0.21 8.66
CA HIS A 274 -26.70 1.30 9.28
C HIS A 274 -28.19 1.30 8.91
N ASN A 275 -28.70 0.23 8.28
CA ASN A 275 -30.10 0.11 7.87
C ASN A 275 -30.57 1.36 7.08
N LEU A 276 -29.73 1.85 6.15
CA LEU A 276 -30.19 2.90 5.24
C LEU A 276 -31.35 2.36 4.39
N SER A 277 -32.07 3.26 3.70
CA SER A 277 -33.22 2.81 2.90
C SER A 277 -32.80 1.75 1.87
N ASP A 278 -33.69 0.81 1.58
CA ASP A 278 -33.43 -0.30 0.65
C ASP A 278 -32.96 0.19 -0.73
N ALA A 279 -33.42 1.37 -1.15
CA ALA A 279 -32.93 2.04 -2.35
C ALA A 279 -31.43 2.42 -2.27
N HIS A 280 -30.95 2.97 -1.14
CA HIS A 280 -29.54 3.29 -0.97
C HIS A 280 -28.67 2.02 -0.95
N VAL A 281 -29.12 0.98 -0.25
CA VAL A 281 -28.41 -0.31 -0.22
C VAL A 281 -28.30 -0.89 -1.63
N LYS A 282 -29.39 -0.89 -2.41
CA LYS A 282 -29.41 -1.35 -3.80
C LYS A 282 -28.50 -0.54 -4.72
N VAL A 283 -28.53 0.79 -4.62
CA VAL A 283 -27.68 1.67 -5.45
C VAL A 283 -26.19 1.42 -5.14
N SER A 284 -25.82 1.39 -3.87
CA SER A 284 -24.43 1.10 -3.47
C SER A 284 -24.00 -0.30 -3.90
N TYR A 285 -24.91 -1.27 -3.88
CA TYR A 285 -24.66 -2.63 -4.36
C TYR A 285 -24.40 -2.67 -5.87
N ILE A 286 -25.23 -2.00 -6.67
CA ILE A 286 -25.03 -1.87 -8.13
C ILE A 286 -23.68 -1.21 -8.43
N ASP A 287 -23.30 -0.20 -7.66
CA ASP A 287 -22.00 0.45 -7.78
C ASP A 287 -20.81 -0.49 -7.55
N VAL A 288 -20.93 -1.47 -6.64
CA VAL A 288 -19.92 -2.53 -6.47
C VAL A 288 -19.84 -3.40 -7.73
N PHE A 289 -20.99 -3.82 -8.25
CA PHE A 289 -21.09 -4.68 -9.45
C PHE A 289 -20.46 -4.03 -10.68
N ASN A 290 -20.68 -2.74 -10.86
CA ASN A 290 -20.14 -1.99 -12.00
C ASN A 290 -18.61 -1.96 -12.05
N VAL A 291 -17.92 -2.22 -10.94
CA VAL A 291 -16.44 -2.22 -10.88
C VAL A 291 -15.85 -3.61 -11.14
N ILE A 292 -16.63 -4.69 -11.01
CA ILE A 292 -16.15 -6.07 -11.15
C ILE A 292 -15.45 -6.35 -12.49
N PRO A 293 -15.96 -5.91 -13.67
CA PRO A 293 -15.31 -6.21 -14.94
C PRO A 293 -13.90 -5.62 -15.05
N ASP A 294 -13.70 -4.41 -14.51
CA ASP A 294 -12.38 -3.77 -14.48
C ASP A 294 -11.46 -4.45 -13.48
N LEU A 295 -11.99 -4.86 -12.33
CA LEU A 295 -11.26 -5.59 -11.29
C LEU A 295 -10.71 -6.93 -11.81
N VAL A 296 -11.54 -7.69 -12.53
CA VAL A 296 -11.18 -9.00 -13.10
C VAL A 296 -10.13 -8.87 -14.20
N ARG A 297 -10.17 -7.79 -14.99
CA ARG A 297 -9.22 -7.57 -16.09
C ARG A 297 -7.78 -7.36 -15.61
N GLU A 298 -7.58 -6.91 -14.37
CA GLU A 298 -6.25 -6.59 -13.83
C GLU A 298 -5.45 -7.84 -13.38
N ASP A 299 -6.07 -9.03 -13.26
CA ASP A 299 -5.49 -10.27 -12.70
C ASP A 299 -4.58 -10.00 -11.49
N ASP A 300 -5.06 -9.14 -10.58
CA ASP A 300 -4.25 -8.69 -9.46
C ASP A 300 -4.22 -9.78 -8.38
N PRO A 301 -3.05 -10.31 -7.96
CA PRO A 301 -3.01 -11.24 -6.83
C PRO A 301 -3.57 -10.65 -5.53
N ASP A 302 -3.55 -9.32 -5.38
CA ASP A 302 -4.14 -8.65 -4.22
C ASP A 302 -5.68 -8.77 -4.21
N LEU A 303 -6.30 -9.21 -5.32
CA LEU A 303 -7.73 -9.52 -5.39
C LEU A 303 -8.13 -10.59 -4.38
N VAL A 304 -7.34 -11.66 -4.23
CA VAL A 304 -7.63 -12.75 -3.27
C VAL A 304 -7.73 -12.18 -1.86
N MET A 305 -6.76 -11.33 -1.50
CA MET A 305 -6.70 -10.64 -0.22
C MET A 305 -7.92 -9.75 0.00
N CYS A 306 -8.30 -8.96 -1.01
CA CYS A 306 -9.45 -8.09 -0.91
C CYS A 306 -10.77 -8.85 -0.79
N LEU A 307 -10.96 -9.95 -1.53
CA LEU A 307 -12.19 -10.76 -1.44
C LEU A 307 -12.32 -11.43 -0.07
N LEU A 308 -11.21 -11.90 0.50
CA LEU A 308 -11.20 -12.43 1.86
C LEU A 308 -11.45 -11.36 2.92
N LEU A 309 -10.94 -10.13 2.69
CA LEU A 309 -11.26 -8.99 3.54
C LEU A 309 -12.76 -8.69 3.54
N LEU A 310 -13.46 -8.75 2.39
CA LEU A 310 -14.92 -8.53 2.32
C LEU A 310 -15.67 -9.44 3.30
N MET A 311 -15.27 -10.71 3.36
CA MET A 311 -15.86 -11.71 4.26
C MET A 311 -15.58 -11.45 5.74
N THR A 312 -14.49 -10.74 6.06
CA THR A 312 -14.17 -10.36 7.46
C THR A 312 -14.74 -9.01 7.87
N CYS A 313 -15.10 -8.15 6.90
CA CYS A 313 -15.68 -6.84 7.17
C CYS A 313 -17.16 -6.90 7.55
N SER A 314 -17.84 -8.03 7.32
CA SER A 314 -19.18 -8.26 7.89
C SER A 314 -19.05 -8.37 9.41
N ARG A 315 -19.19 -7.21 10.08
CA ARG A 315 -19.29 -7.06 11.53
C ARG A 315 -20.30 -8.07 12.10
N PRO A 316 -20.30 -8.33 13.43
CA PRO A 316 -21.33 -9.13 14.07
C PRO A 316 -22.70 -8.50 13.85
N LEU A 317 -23.34 -8.93 12.77
CA LEU A 317 -24.69 -8.58 12.41
C LEU A 317 -25.62 -9.38 13.32
N GLU A 318 -26.75 -8.77 13.69
CA GLU A 318 -27.89 -9.55 14.19
C GLU A 318 -28.11 -10.75 13.26
N SER A 319 -28.46 -11.91 13.81
CA SER A 319 -28.56 -13.19 13.08
C SER A 319 -29.26 -13.07 11.73
N ASN A 320 -30.32 -12.26 11.68
CA ASN A 320 -31.16 -12.07 10.50
C ASN A 320 -30.46 -11.23 9.41
N LYS A 321 -29.65 -10.24 9.80
CA LYS A 321 -28.88 -9.43 8.85
C LYS A 321 -27.68 -10.20 8.31
N MET A 322 -27.10 -11.09 9.12
CA MET A 322 -25.99 -11.93 8.68
C MET A 322 -26.39 -12.84 7.51
N SER A 323 -27.57 -13.46 7.55
CA SER A 323 -28.08 -14.28 6.44
C SER A 323 -28.15 -13.50 5.13
N ARG A 324 -28.75 -12.30 5.16
CA ARG A 324 -28.86 -11.44 3.97
C ARG A 324 -27.48 -10.97 3.47
N MET A 325 -26.53 -10.69 4.36
CA MET A 325 -25.16 -10.35 3.97
C MET A 325 -24.44 -11.54 3.33
N VAL A 326 -24.63 -12.75 3.88
CA VAL A 326 -24.06 -13.99 3.30
C VAL A 326 -24.58 -14.22 1.89
N GLU A 327 -25.88 -14.02 1.64
CA GLU A 327 -26.47 -14.10 0.29
C GLU A 327 -25.86 -13.08 -0.68
N VAL A 328 -25.68 -11.84 -0.23
CA VAL A 328 -25.04 -10.77 -1.01
C VAL A 328 -23.60 -11.15 -1.35
N ILE A 329 -22.83 -11.64 -0.38
CA ILE A 329 -21.43 -12.03 -0.61
C ILE A 329 -21.36 -13.25 -1.54
N ALA A 330 -22.23 -14.24 -1.37
CA ALA A 330 -22.32 -15.39 -2.26
C ALA A 330 -22.64 -14.96 -3.70
N HIS A 331 -23.60 -14.05 -3.88
CA HIS A 331 -23.93 -13.50 -5.20
C HIS A 331 -22.75 -12.71 -5.80
N LEU A 332 -22.05 -11.90 -5.01
CA LEU A 332 -20.86 -11.18 -5.44
C LEU A 332 -19.73 -12.13 -5.87
N PHE A 333 -19.46 -13.17 -5.08
CA PHE A 333 -18.44 -14.17 -5.41
C PHE A 333 -18.77 -14.96 -6.67
N ASN A 334 -20.05 -15.30 -6.87
CA ASN A 334 -20.50 -15.93 -8.09
C ASN A 334 -20.29 -15.03 -9.32
N GLU A 335 -20.63 -13.74 -9.22
CA GLU A 335 -20.42 -12.80 -10.32
C GLU A 335 -18.94 -12.62 -10.65
N ILE A 336 -18.10 -12.43 -9.65
CA ILE A 336 -16.65 -12.32 -9.85
C ILE A 336 -16.10 -13.60 -10.49
N ALA A 337 -16.51 -14.77 -10.00
CA ALA A 337 -16.12 -16.06 -10.58
C ALA A 337 -16.57 -16.18 -12.06
N ASN A 338 -17.79 -15.77 -12.40
CA ASN A 338 -18.30 -15.81 -13.77
C ASN A 338 -17.50 -14.89 -14.70
N GLN A 339 -17.24 -13.66 -14.27
CA GLN A 339 -16.44 -12.70 -15.03
C GLN A 339 -14.99 -13.19 -15.20
N MET A 340 -14.39 -13.74 -14.14
CA MET A 340 -13.05 -14.34 -14.19
C MET A 340 -13.01 -15.56 -15.11
N ASN A 341 -14.02 -16.41 -15.08
CA ASN A 341 -14.13 -17.58 -15.95
C ASN A 341 -14.14 -17.16 -17.43
N ASN A 342 -14.93 -16.12 -17.76
CA ASN A 342 -15.00 -15.55 -19.11
C ASN A 342 -13.65 -14.96 -19.55
N ALA A 343 -12.95 -14.25 -18.66
CA ALA A 343 -11.67 -13.62 -18.96
C ALA A 343 -10.49 -14.62 -19.08
N THR A 344 -10.48 -15.67 -18.25
CA THR A 344 -9.35 -16.60 -18.11
C THR A 344 -9.56 -17.97 -18.77
N LYS A 345 -10.70 -18.18 -19.44
CA LYS A 345 -11.11 -19.47 -20.03
C LYS A 345 -11.13 -20.62 -19.00
N GLY A 346 -11.48 -20.30 -17.75
CA GLY A 346 -11.73 -21.28 -16.68
C GLY A 346 -10.54 -21.92 -16.00
N ALA A 347 -9.32 -21.44 -16.23
CA ALA A 347 -8.12 -22.02 -15.63
C ALA A 347 -7.66 -21.36 -14.31
N HIS A 348 -8.35 -20.31 -13.82
CA HIS A 348 -7.85 -19.53 -12.69
C HIS A 348 -8.25 -20.13 -11.32
N PRO A 349 -7.29 -20.40 -10.40
CA PRO A 349 -7.58 -21.01 -9.09
C PRO A 349 -8.60 -20.22 -8.23
N LEU A 350 -8.59 -18.90 -8.33
CA LEU A 350 -9.55 -18.03 -7.63
C LEU A 350 -10.99 -18.27 -8.09
N THR A 351 -11.22 -18.55 -9.37
CA THR A 351 -12.55 -18.87 -9.89
C THR A 351 -13.10 -20.11 -9.19
N THR A 352 -12.30 -21.17 -9.10
CA THR A 352 -12.68 -22.42 -8.43
C THR A 352 -12.88 -22.21 -6.93
N LEU A 353 -11.98 -21.47 -6.27
CA LEU A 353 -12.12 -21.11 -4.85
C LEU A 353 -13.45 -20.39 -4.58
N LEU A 354 -13.77 -19.33 -5.35
CA LEU A 354 -14.99 -18.56 -5.18
C LEU A 354 -16.24 -19.39 -5.42
N GLN A 355 -16.23 -20.30 -6.40
CA GLN A 355 -17.33 -21.23 -6.63
C GLN A 355 -17.54 -22.18 -5.44
N HIS A 356 -16.48 -22.75 -4.88
CA HIS A 356 -16.61 -23.62 -3.71
C HIS A 356 -17.07 -22.86 -2.47
N ILE A 357 -16.55 -21.65 -2.23
CA ILE A 357 -17.03 -20.79 -1.13
C ILE A 357 -18.50 -20.44 -1.35
N THR A 358 -18.89 -20.05 -2.56
CA THR A 358 -20.29 -19.72 -2.88
C THR A 358 -21.22 -20.89 -2.59
N ARG A 359 -20.91 -22.10 -3.08
CA ARG A 359 -21.69 -23.32 -2.79
C ARG A 359 -21.82 -23.56 -1.29
N TYR A 360 -20.69 -23.43 -0.58
CA TYR A 360 -20.66 -23.61 0.86
C TYR A 360 -21.50 -22.56 1.62
N LEU A 361 -21.52 -21.31 1.16
CA LEU A 361 -22.38 -20.26 1.72
C LEU A 361 -23.86 -20.49 1.43
N THR A 362 -24.21 -21.08 0.29
CA THR A 362 -25.61 -21.31 -0.13
C THR A 362 -26.20 -22.61 0.41
N ASP A 363 -25.38 -23.59 0.78
CA ASP A 363 -25.86 -24.87 1.32
C ASP A 363 -26.45 -24.69 2.73
N SER A 364 -27.78 -24.54 2.78
CA SER A 364 -28.58 -24.24 3.97
C SER A 364 -28.46 -25.26 5.11
N THR A 365 -27.99 -26.47 4.81
CA THR A 365 -27.75 -27.54 5.80
C THR A 365 -26.40 -27.42 6.52
N THR A 366 -25.46 -26.65 5.96
CA THR A 366 -24.08 -26.50 6.48
C THR A 366 -23.72 -25.06 6.87
N ALA A 367 -24.49 -24.07 6.43
CA ALA A 367 -24.25 -22.64 6.60
C ALA A 367 -24.72 -22.07 7.96
N GLY A 368 -24.47 -22.78 9.07
CA GLY A 368 -24.47 -22.11 10.37
C GLY A 368 -23.41 -21.00 10.36
N SER A 369 -23.68 -19.83 10.96
CA SER A 369 -22.72 -18.70 10.98
C SER A 369 -21.35 -19.09 11.53
N ALA A 370 -21.31 -20.02 12.50
CA ALA A 370 -20.09 -20.59 13.06
C ALA A 370 -19.27 -21.40 12.02
N SER A 371 -19.94 -22.10 11.11
CA SER A 371 -19.36 -22.91 10.04
C SER A 371 -18.63 -22.00 9.04
N VAL A 372 -19.30 -20.93 8.59
CA VAL A 372 -18.73 -19.92 7.68
C VAL A 372 -17.53 -19.20 8.28
N ARG A 373 -17.62 -18.81 9.55
CA ARG A 373 -16.49 -18.22 10.28
C ARG A 373 -15.30 -19.17 10.32
N THR A 374 -15.52 -20.44 10.66
CA THR A 374 -14.46 -21.44 10.81
C THR A 374 -13.73 -21.67 9.49
N ILE A 375 -14.43 -21.79 8.35
CA ILE A 375 -13.77 -21.97 7.07
C ILE A 375 -12.96 -20.73 6.66
N LEU A 376 -13.50 -19.53 6.91
CA LEU A 376 -12.81 -18.28 6.62
C LEU A 376 -11.52 -18.13 7.44
N GLU A 377 -11.59 -18.44 8.73
CA GLU A 377 -10.43 -18.43 9.61
C GLU A 377 -9.35 -19.37 9.09
N ARG A 378 -9.72 -20.60 8.71
CA ARG A 378 -8.79 -21.57 8.13
C ARG A 378 -8.18 -21.09 6.81
N ILE A 379 -8.97 -20.47 5.92
CA ILE A 379 -8.45 -19.87 4.67
C ILE A 379 -7.41 -18.80 4.99
N LEU A 380 -7.71 -17.91 5.94
CA LEU A 380 -6.81 -16.83 6.34
C LEU A 380 -5.54 -17.36 7.02
N LEU A 381 -5.65 -18.38 7.88
CA LEU A 381 -4.49 -19.05 8.49
C LEU A 381 -3.58 -19.66 7.42
N VAL A 382 -4.15 -20.39 6.45
CA VAL A 382 -3.39 -20.92 5.31
C VAL A 382 -2.69 -19.80 4.54
N GLY A 383 -3.38 -18.68 4.29
CA GLY A 383 -2.78 -17.53 3.63
C GLY A 383 -1.66 -16.88 4.44
N LYS A 384 -1.83 -16.78 5.76
CA LYS A 384 -0.82 -16.22 6.67
C LYS A 384 0.45 -17.05 6.60
N ASP A 385 0.32 -18.37 6.69
CA ASP A 385 1.46 -19.30 6.66
C ASP A 385 2.19 -19.23 5.31
N VAL A 386 1.45 -19.29 4.19
CA VAL A 386 2.03 -19.22 2.84
C VAL A 386 2.72 -17.88 2.59
N THR A 387 2.08 -16.75 2.96
CA THR A 387 2.68 -15.42 2.75
C THR A 387 3.87 -15.16 3.67
N ALA A 388 3.82 -15.63 4.92
CA ALA A 388 4.93 -15.54 5.85
C ALA A 388 6.13 -16.37 5.38
N GLN A 389 5.91 -17.59 4.90
CA GLN A 389 6.96 -18.42 4.30
C GLN A 389 7.55 -17.79 3.03
N GLY A 390 6.70 -17.21 2.19
CA GLY A 390 7.08 -16.65 0.90
C GLY A 390 7.79 -15.29 0.96
N HIS A 391 7.43 -14.45 1.93
CA HIS A 391 7.89 -13.06 1.97
C HIS A 391 8.49 -12.62 3.32
N GLY A 392 8.31 -13.41 4.37
CA GLY A 392 8.61 -13.06 5.77
C GLY A 392 7.39 -12.50 6.51
N HIS A 393 7.38 -12.67 7.84
CA HIS A 393 6.27 -12.25 8.71
C HIS A 393 5.99 -10.74 8.71
N GLU A 394 6.99 -9.93 8.38
CA GLU A 394 6.90 -8.47 8.47
C GLU A 394 6.24 -7.82 7.24
N ARG A 395 5.78 -8.59 6.27
CA ARG A 395 5.30 -8.06 4.99
C ARG A 395 3.85 -7.58 5.04
N PHE A 396 3.52 -6.67 4.12
CA PHE A 396 2.20 -6.05 4.02
C PHE A 396 1.09 -7.08 3.87
N GLN A 397 1.28 -8.11 3.05
CA GLN A 397 0.29 -9.17 2.87
C GLN A 397 0.00 -9.90 4.19
N THR A 398 1.04 -10.32 4.91
CA THR A 398 0.90 -11.01 6.20
C THR A 398 0.22 -10.11 7.24
N GLN A 399 0.53 -8.81 7.23
CA GLN A 399 -0.16 -7.81 8.06
C GLN A 399 -1.64 -7.74 7.72
N VAL A 400 -2.00 -7.63 6.44
CA VAL A 400 -3.41 -7.56 6.02
C VAL A 400 -4.14 -8.84 6.42
N ILE A 401 -3.56 -10.03 6.23
CA ILE A 401 -4.17 -11.31 6.66
C ILE A 401 -4.34 -11.35 8.18
N THR A 402 -3.31 -10.98 8.94
CA THR A 402 -3.37 -10.94 10.41
C THR A 402 -4.43 -9.96 10.89
N SER A 403 -4.55 -8.84 10.21
CA SER A 403 -5.60 -7.85 10.42
C SER A 403 -6.98 -8.45 10.12
N SER A 404 -7.16 -9.19 9.03
CA SER A 404 -8.43 -9.88 8.73
C SER A 404 -8.79 -10.92 9.80
N LEU A 405 -7.83 -11.73 10.24
CA LEU A 405 -8.01 -12.70 11.33
C LEU A 405 -8.46 -11.99 12.61
N CYS A 406 -7.84 -10.87 12.95
CA CYS A 406 -8.23 -10.06 14.09
C CYS A 406 -9.70 -9.59 14.01
N SER A 407 -10.15 -9.08 12.85
CA SER A 407 -11.56 -8.71 12.65
C SER A 407 -12.50 -9.90 12.75
N LEU A 408 -12.13 -11.03 12.17
CA LEU A 408 -12.94 -12.24 12.18
C LEU A 408 -13.09 -12.80 13.60
N SER A 409 -12.02 -12.77 14.39
CA SER A 409 -12.04 -13.24 15.78
C SER A 409 -12.86 -12.34 16.71
N PHE A 410 -12.92 -11.04 16.40
CA PHE A 410 -13.65 -10.04 17.21
C PHE A 410 -15.18 -10.21 17.16
N CYS A 411 -15.73 -10.91 16.16
CA CYS A 411 -17.13 -11.33 16.17
C CYS A 411 -17.46 -12.18 17.40
N PRO A 412 -18.66 -12.04 17.99
CA PRO A 412 -18.88 -12.17 19.43
C PRO A 412 -18.51 -13.59 19.89
N GLY A 413 -17.51 -13.69 20.77
CA GLY A 413 -17.16 -14.96 21.41
C GLY A 413 -15.67 -15.21 21.64
N ASP A 414 -14.76 -14.50 20.97
CA ASP A 414 -13.31 -14.74 21.14
C ASP A 414 -12.46 -13.45 21.14
N ALA A 415 -12.77 -12.59 22.10
CA ALA A 415 -12.01 -11.38 22.44
C ALA A 415 -10.51 -11.66 22.63
N SER A 416 -10.17 -12.79 23.25
CA SER A 416 -8.80 -13.21 23.52
C SER A 416 -8.01 -13.44 22.23
N THR A 417 -8.55 -14.19 21.28
CA THR A 417 -7.88 -14.46 20.01
C THR A 417 -7.79 -13.20 19.15
N ALA A 418 -8.83 -12.36 19.15
CA ALA A 418 -8.79 -11.06 18.47
C ALA A 418 -7.64 -10.20 19.02
N LEU A 419 -7.52 -10.09 20.35
CA LEU A 419 -6.46 -9.35 21.00
C LEU A 419 -5.07 -9.95 20.73
N SER A 420 -4.96 -11.28 20.68
CA SER A 420 -3.72 -11.97 20.31
C SER A 420 -3.27 -11.57 18.89
N TYR A 421 -4.18 -11.59 17.91
CA TYR A 421 -3.86 -11.13 16.55
C TYR A 421 -3.56 -9.63 16.50
N ALA A 422 -4.23 -8.80 17.30
CA ALA A 422 -3.95 -7.37 17.38
C ALA A 422 -2.53 -7.09 17.92
N LYS A 423 -2.09 -7.84 18.94
CA LYS A 423 -0.71 -7.77 19.46
C LYS A 423 0.32 -8.22 18.43
N GLN A 424 0.03 -9.30 17.68
CA GLN A 424 0.89 -9.73 16.57
C GLN A 424 1.01 -8.65 15.50
N LEU A 425 -0.09 -7.96 15.19
CA LEU A 425 -0.13 -6.86 14.23
C LEU A 425 0.69 -5.66 14.70
N GLN A 426 0.58 -5.29 15.96
CA GLN A 426 1.40 -4.25 16.59
C GLN A 426 2.89 -4.61 16.51
N HIS A 427 3.27 -5.86 16.80
CA HIS A 427 4.64 -6.33 16.66
C HIS A 427 5.14 -6.22 15.22
N ILE A 428 4.36 -6.68 14.24
CA ILE A 428 4.70 -6.53 12.80
C ILE A 428 4.96 -5.06 12.45
N ASN A 429 4.16 -4.14 12.97
CA ASN A 429 4.33 -2.70 12.74
C ASN A 429 5.58 -2.12 13.42
N LEU A 430 5.93 -2.60 14.61
CA LEU A 430 7.11 -2.14 15.34
C LEU A 430 8.43 -2.62 14.70
N CYS A 431 8.44 -3.85 14.17
CA CYS A 431 9.60 -4.42 13.50
C CYS A 431 9.88 -3.78 12.14
N ARG A 432 8.88 -3.16 11.51
CA ARG A 432 9.13 -2.48 10.23
C ARG A 432 10.05 -1.28 10.41
N PRO A 433 11.07 -1.13 9.55
CA PRO A 433 11.78 0.13 9.46
C PRO A 433 10.74 1.19 9.11
N VAL A 434 10.64 2.24 9.93
CA VAL A 434 9.65 3.31 9.78
C VAL A 434 9.88 3.97 8.42
N GLY A 435 9.14 3.49 7.42
CA GLY A 435 9.06 4.11 6.12
C GLY A 435 8.25 5.40 6.24
N TYR A 436 8.68 6.44 5.54
CA TYR A 436 7.84 7.61 5.37
C TYR A 436 6.60 7.24 4.52
N GLY A 437 5.41 7.57 5.00
CA GLY A 437 4.17 7.50 4.23
C GLY A 437 3.27 6.31 4.58
N LEU A 438 3.11 5.35 3.66
CA LEU A 438 2.11 4.28 3.76
C LEU A 438 2.27 3.40 5.00
N ASP A 439 3.51 3.06 5.38
CA ASP A 439 3.77 2.23 6.57
C ASP A 439 3.34 2.94 7.87
N ALA A 440 3.64 4.23 7.98
CA ALA A 440 3.20 5.03 9.13
C ALA A 440 1.66 5.12 9.18
N TRP A 441 1.02 5.27 8.01
CA TRP A 441 -0.45 5.25 7.93
C TRP A 441 -1.04 3.92 8.38
N LEU A 442 -0.50 2.79 7.89
CA LEU A 442 -0.94 1.45 8.28
C LEU A 442 -0.78 1.21 9.77
N SER A 443 0.36 1.61 10.34
CA SER A 443 0.60 1.49 11.77
C SER A 443 -0.40 2.30 12.58
N THR A 444 -0.72 3.53 12.17
CA THR A 444 -1.75 4.35 12.83
C THR A 444 -3.16 3.76 12.67
N TYR A 445 -3.46 3.17 11.52
CA TYR A 445 -4.76 2.51 11.29
C TYR A 445 -4.92 1.23 12.13
N ASP A 446 -3.87 0.42 12.23
CA ASP A 446 -3.88 -0.78 13.08
C ASP A 446 -3.99 -0.41 14.56
N GLN A 447 -3.33 0.68 14.99
CA GLN A 447 -3.48 1.24 16.33
C GLN A 447 -4.95 1.59 16.64
N HIS A 448 -5.64 2.24 15.70
CA HIS A 448 -7.07 2.53 15.82
C HIS A 448 -7.90 1.25 15.98
N ARG A 449 -7.59 0.21 15.19
CA ARG A 449 -8.30 -1.07 15.29
C ARG A 449 -8.10 -1.75 16.62
N THR A 450 -6.85 -1.82 17.11
CA THR A 450 -6.55 -2.39 18.43
C THR A 450 -7.28 -1.64 19.53
N ALA A 451 -7.28 -0.30 19.51
CA ALA A 451 -8.05 0.52 20.44
C ALA A 451 -9.56 0.19 20.37
N SER A 452 -10.13 0.10 19.16
CA SER A 452 -11.53 -0.29 18.97
C SER A 452 -11.86 -1.67 19.53
N TYR A 453 -10.91 -2.61 19.49
CA TYR A 453 -11.11 -3.94 20.09
C TYR A 453 -11.09 -3.89 21.61
N HIS A 454 -10.19 -3.11 22.21
CA HIS A 454 -10.20 -2.85 23.65
C HIS A 454 -11.53 -2.23 24.12
N VAL A 455 -12.08 -1.28 23.35
CA VAL A 455 -13.44 -0.74 23.62
C VAL A 455 -14.49 -1.85 23.60
N GLY A 456 -14.50 -2.70 22.58
CA GLY A 456 -15.52 -3.75 22.45
C GLY A 456 -15.50 -4.80 23.54
N ILE A 457 -14.36 -5.02 24.19
CA ILE A 457 -14.21 -5.96 25.31
C ILE A 457 -14.36 -5.27 26.68
N GLY A 458 -14.67 -3.97 26.69
CA GLY A 458 -14.83 -3.17 27.92
C GLY A 458 -13.52 -2.75 28.59
N ASN A 459 -12.36 -2.96 27.95
CA ASN A 459 -11.07 -2.49 28.48
C ASN A 459 -10.83 -1.02 28.08
N LEU A 460 -11.57 -0.11 28.73
CA LEU A 460 -11.60 1.31 28.38
C LEU A 460 -10.28 2.05 28.68
N GLU A 461 -9.53 1.60 29.69
CA GLU A 461 -8.24 2.20 30.06
C GLU A 461 -7.19 2.00 28.96
N GLU A 462 -6.98 0.76 28.52
CA GLU A 462 -6.04 0.46 27.44
C GLU A 462 -6.50 1.09 26.11
N ALA A 463 -7.82 1.07 25.85
CA ALA A 463 -8.38 1.75 24.70
C ALA A 463 -8.08 3.27 24.72
N SER A 464 -8.15 3.91 25.89
CA SER A 464 -7.84 5.33 26.05
C SER A 464 -6.37 5.61 25.73
N THR A 465 -5.46 4.87 26.36
CA THR A 465 -4.01 4.98 26.12
C THR A 465 -3.68 4.82 24.63
N MET A 466 -4.24 3.78 23.99
CA MET A 466 -4.01 3.53 22.58
C MET A 466 -4.60 4.62 21.67
N THR A 467 -5.74 5.19 22.05
CA THR A 467 -6.41 6.27 21.32
C THR A 467 -5.59 7.56 21.40
N GLU A 468 -5.03 7.90 22.56
CA GLU A 468 -4.17 9.06 22.74
C GLU A 468 -2.88 8.96 21.92
N VAL A 469 -2.22 7.79 21.97
CA VAL A 469 -1.06 7.50 21.11
C VAL A 469 -1.43 7.64 19.64
N GLY A 470 -2.58 7.09 19.22
CA GLY A 470 -3.06 7.19 17.86
C GLY A 470 -3.34 8.63 17.38
N LEU A 471 -3.92 9.47 18.25
CA LEU A 471 -4.13 10.90 17.98
C LEU A 471 -2.80 11.64 17.81
N GLN A 472 -1.80 11.31 18.62
CA GLN A 472 -0.44 11.84 18.48
C GLN A 472 0.24 11.37 17.19
N MET A 473 0.13 10.08 16.84
CA MET A 473 0.62 9.58 15.56
C MET A 473 -0.02 10.32 14.38
N CYS A 474 -1.32 10.64 14.48
CA CYS A 474 -1.98 11.44 13.45
C CYS A 474 -1.31 12.81 13.28
N THR A 475 -0.93 13.52 14.34
CA THR A 475 -0.26 14.84 14.19
C THR A 475 1.13 14.74 13.58
N GLU A 476 1.86 13.66 13.88
CA GLU A 476 3.21 13.41 13.37
C GLU A 476 3.22 12.85 11.94
N LEU A 477 2.09 12.33 11.45
CA LEU A 477 1.97 11.69 10.14
C LEU A 477 2.24 12.71 9.00
N LYS A 478 3.40 12.58 8.36
CA LYS A 478 3.81 13.34 7.15
C LYS A 478 3.22 12.75 5.85
N TYR A 479 2.06 12.10 5.94
CA TYR A 479 1.34 11.54 4.81
C TYR A 479 0.25 12.50 4.30
N ASP A 480 -0.50 12.08 3.29
CA ASP A 480 -1.62 12.83 2.72
C ASP A 480 -2.50 13.45 3.82
N SER A 481 -2.71 14.77 3.74
CA SER A 481 -3.42 15.51 4.79
C SER A 481 -4.86 15.04 4.95
N LYS A 482 -5.52 14.61 3.87
CA LYS A 482 -6.89 14.11 3.92
C LYS A 482 -6.94 12.79 4.68
N VAL A 483 -6.01 11.88 4.40
CA VAL A 483 -5.92 10.57 5.06
C VAL A 483 -5.64 10.73 6.56
N ARG A 484 -4.73 11.64 6.93
CA ARG A 484 -4.44 11.98 8.33
C ARG A 484 -5.68 12.52 9.05
N THR A 485 -6.38 13.46 8.43
CA THR A 485 -7.59 14.07 9.00
C THR A 485 -8.71 13.04 9.14
N GLU A 486 -8.83 12.11 8.19
CA GLU A 486 -9.75 10.98 8.30
C GLU A 486 -9.41 10.08 9.50
N LEU A 487 -8.16 9.63 9.66
CA LEU A 487 -7.77 8.80 10.82
C LEU A 487 -8.00 9.52 12.14
N ARG A 488 -7.69 10.81 12.23
CA ARG A 488 -7.97 11.62 13.42
C ARG A 488 -9.45 11.57 13.80
N SER A 489 -10.36 11.69 12.84
CA SER A 489 -11.80 11.60 13.12
C SER A 489 -12.23 10.23 13.65
N GLN A 490 -11.56 9.14 13.23
CA GLN A 490 -11.84 7.80 13.74
C GLN A 490 -11.38 7.64 15.19
N PHE A 491 -10.20 8.16 15.55
CA PHE A 491 -9.74 8.17 16.94
C PHE A 491 -10.59 9.07 17.84
N LEU A 492 -11.03 10.24 17.36
CA LEU A 492 -11.94 11.11 18.13
C LEU A 492 -13.30 10.42 18.36
N PHE A 493 -13.77 9.65 17.39
CA PHE A 493 -14.97 8.82 17.57
C PHE A 493 -14.79 7.78 18.67
N LEU A 494 -13.68 7.04 18.65
CA LEU A 494 -13.34 6.09 19.73
C LEU A 494 -13.22 6.80 21.08
N GLN A 495 -12.57 7.96 21.13
CA GLN A 495 -12.45 8.76 22.35
C GLN A 495 -13.82 9.15 22.90
N GLY A 496 -14.77 9.55 22.04
CA GLY A 496 -16.15 9.81 22.43
C GLY A 496 -16.84 8.60 23.05
N ILE A 497 -16.66 7.41 22.46
CA ILE A 497 -17.21 6.16 23.00
C ILE A 497 -16.58 5.81 24.36
N ILE A 498 -15.26 5.96 24.50
CA ILE A 498 -14.53 5.69 25.74
C ILE A 498 -15.00 6.62 26.86
N ARG A 499 -15.11 7.92 26.57
CA ARG A 499 -15.62 8.93 27.52
C ARG A 499 -17.07 8.66 27.93
N GLN A 500 -17.92 8.29 27.00
CA GLN A 500 -19.29 7.85 27.33
C GLN A 500 -19.27 6.64 28.26
N GLY A 501 -18.43 5.64 28.00
CA GLY A 501 -18.28 4.46 28.85
C GLY A 501 -17.78 4.79 30.26
N ASN A 502 -17.00 5.86 30.40
CA ASN A 502 -16.52 6.40 31.67
C ASN A 502 -17.48 7.43 32.31
N LEU A 503 -18.72 7.56 31.80
CA LEU A 503 -19.74 8.51 32.27
C LEU A 503 -19.36 10.00 32.15
N GLN A 504 -18.42 10.32 31.26
CA GLN A 504 -17.98 11.69 30.94
C GLN A 504 -18.80 12.24 29.75
N MET A 505 -20.08 12.51 29.98
CA MET A 505 -21.05 12.75 28.89
C MET A 505 -20.76 14.02 28.08
N LEU A 506 -20.33 15.12 28.72
CA LEU A 506 -20.03 16.37 28.03
C LEU A 506 -18.77 16.23 27.17
N GLU A 507 -17.72 15.64 27.74
CA GLU A 507 -16.46 15.40 27.04
C GLU A 507 -16.63 14.40 25.89
N ALA A 508 -17.55 13.45 26.03
CA ALA A 508 -17.94 12.54 24.95
C ALA A 508 -18.59 13.31 23.79
N LEU A 509 -19.54 14.21 24.07
CA LEU A 509 -20.19 15.04 23.07
C LEU A 509 -19.18 15.95 22.34
N ASP A 510 -18.22 16.53 23.06
CA ASP A 510 -17.17 17.37 22.46
C ASP A 510 -16.31 16.59 21.46
N SER A 511 -15.81 15.40 21.86
CA SER A 511 -15.03 14.53 20.96
C SER A 511 -15.83 14.10 19.74
N LEU A 512 -17.11 13.73 19.92
CA LEU A 512 -17.99 13.33 18.83
C LEU A 512 -18.31 14.48 17.88
N ASN A 513 -18.50 15.69 18.40
CA ASN A 513 -18.76 16.88 17.62
C ASN A 513 -17.55 17.27 16.76
N GLU A 514 -16.33 17.22 17.30
CA GLU A 514 -15.10 17.43 16.52
C GLU A 514 -14.98 16.37 15.41
N ALA A 515 -15.20 15.10 15.75
CA ALA A 515 -15.14 13.99 14.81
C ALA A 515 -16.17 14.14 13.67
N LEU A 516 -17.41 14.48 14.01
CA LEU A 516 -18.51 14.72 13.07
C LEU A 516 -18.20 15.88 12.13
N GLY A 517 -17.71 17.00 12.67
CA GLY A 517 -17.31 18.17 11.88
C GLY A 517 -16.25 17.81 10.83
N ILE A 518 -15.25 17.01 11.22
CA ILE A 518 -14.23 16.51 10.30
C ILE A 518 -14.85 15.62 9.20
N ARG A 519 -15.69 14.65 9.56
CA ARG A 519 -16.30 13.72 8.59
C ARG A 519 -17.19 14.46 7.59
N LEU A 520 -18.03 15.38 8.06
CA LEU A 520 -18.89 16.20 7.20
C LEU A 520 -18.06 17.07 6.24
N ALA A 521 -16.95 17.65 6.69
CA ALA A 521 -16.08 18.45 5.84
C ALA A 521 -15.37 17.60 4.75
N LEU A 522 -14.98 16.37 5.06
CA LEU A 522 -14.24 15.51 4.14
C LEU A 522 -15.11 14.72 3.16
N PHE A 523 -16.30 14.30 3.61
CA PHE A 523 -17.15 13.31 2.92
C PHE A 523 -18.59 13.76 2.73
N GLY A 524 -19.02 14.86 3.36
CA GLY A 524 -20.38 15.37 3.28
C GLY A 524 -21.38 14.61 4.15
N ALA A 525 -22.64 15.02 4.09
CA ALA A 525 -23.73 14.47 4.91
C ALA A 525 -24.11 13.02 4.58
N GLY A 526 -23.72 12.52 3.39
CA GLY A 526 -23.92 11.11 3.01
C GLY A 526 -22.90 10.16 3.65
N ASP A 527 -21.98 10.67 4.46
CA ASP A 527 -21.03 9.83 5.17
C ASP A 527 -21.70 9.04 6.29
N HIS A 528 -21.47 7.74 6.28
CA HIS A 528 -22.08 6.84 7.23
C HIS A 528 -21.52 6.99 8.64
N LEU A 529 -20.21 7.26 8.76
CA LEU A 529 -19.58 7.42 10.05
C LEU A 529 -20.04 8.72 10.71
N ALA A 530 -20.21 9.79 9.92
CA ALA A 530 -20.91 11.01 10.35
C ALA A 530 -22.33 10.71 10.85
N THR A 531 -23.10 9.90 10.13
CA THR A 531 -24.46 9.50 10.54
C THR A 531 -24.45 8.72 11.87
N ALA A 532 -23.49 7.79 12.04
CA ALA A 532 -23.31 7.03 13.26
C ALA A 532 -22.94 7.93 14.45
N MET A 533 -22.00 8.88 14.26
CA MET A 533 -21.62 9.89 15.25
C MET A 533 -22.85 10.71 15.69
N ALA A 534 -23.61 11.25 14.74
CA ALA A 534 -24.81 12.05 15.03
C ALA A 534 -25.90 11.25 15.75
N SER A 535 -26.03 9.95 15.44
CA SER A 535 -26.94 9.06 16.17
C SER A 535 -26.48 8.83 17.61
N LEU A 536 -25.18 8.63 17.82
CA LEU A 536 -24.61 8.42 19.15
C LEU A 536 -24.72 9.68 20.02
N MET A 537 -24.44 10.85 19.45
CA MET A 537 -24.60 12.14 20.12
C MET A 537 -26.04 12.33 20.63
N ARG A 538 -27.05 12.10 19.76
CA ARG A 538 -28.47 12.19 20.17
C ARG A 538 -28.81 11.23 21.31
N LYS A 539 -28.23 10.02 21.31
CA LYS A 539 -28.41 9.06 22.41
C LYS A 539 -27.80 9.60 23.71
N ILE A 540 -26.56 10.10 23.68
CA ILE A 540 -25.89 10.67 24.85
C ILE A 540 -26.67 11.88 25.39
N GLU A 541 -27.12 12.79 24.53
CA GLU A 541 -27.94 13.94 24.93
C GLU A 541 -29.25 13.52 25.62
N SER A 542 -29.90 12.47 25.12
CA SER A 542 -31.12 11.95 25.75
C SER A 542 -30.85 11.35 27.13
N GLN A 543 -29.73 10.64 27.31
CA GLN A 543 -29.32 10.08 28.60
C GLN A 543 -28.98 11.19 29.60
N TYR A 544 -28.19 12.17 29.16
CA TYR A 544 -27.79 13.31 29.99
C TYR A 544 -28.98 14.15 30.48
N ARG A 545 -30.00 14.36 29.63
CA ARG A 545 -31.22 15.08 30.04
C ARG A 545 -32.03 14.34 31.11
N VAL A 546 -32.04 13.01 31.09
CA VAL A 546 -32.73 12.21 32.11
C VAL A 546 -31.98 12.33 33.44
N GLU A 547 -30.65 12.16 33.44
CA GLU A 547 -29.81 12.30 34.64
C GLU A 547 -29.90 13.71 35.26
N ALA A 548 -29.96 14.75 34.42
CA ALA A 548 -30.10 16.14 34.87
C ALA A 548 -31.50 16.48 35.44
N LEU A 549 -32.53 15.66 35.18
CA LEU A 549 -33.86 15.84 35.77
C LEU A 549 -34.04 15.04 37.07
N GLU A 550 -33.21 14.03 37.29
CA GLU A 550 -33.22 13.17 38.49
C GLU A 550 -32.33 13.72 39.62
N THR A 551 -31.45 14.67 39.31
CA THR A 551 -30.58 15.39 40.25
C THR A 551 -31.16 16.74 40.63
#